data_AF-A0A7X2SWU1-F1
#
_entry.id   AF-A0A7X2SWU1-F1
#
_cell.length_a   1.000
_cell.length_b   1.000
_cell.length_c   1.000
_cell.angle_alpha   90.00
_cell.angle_beta   90.00
_cell.angle_gamma   90.00
#
_symmetry.space_group_name_H-M   'P 1'
#
loop_
_entity.id
_entity.type
_entity.pdbx_description
1 polymer ?
#
loop_
_entity_poly.entity_id
_entity_poly.type
_entity_poly.pdbx_seq_one_letter_code
_entity_poly.pdbx_strand_id
1 'polypeptide(L)'
;MTTFWILLRALHFAAVMLLTGSACYSALLAPGRYRPLLARRLNPLVKGSAWLALLSALAMLACQNVLMSGDSANLADVHIWLAVIGTHFGGVWLWEILFSLLAVAGLLLTGRLRQQVLLLAGVLQLACMALIGHAAMRDGWPGLFQQLNHALHLIAAAFWTGGLVPLLLLMREAR
;
A
#
# COMPACT_ATOMS: atom_id res chain seq x y z
N MET A 1 15.26 -5.00 16.24
CA MET A 1 14.07 -5.44 15.47
C MET A 1 12.97 -4.38 15.43
N THR A 2 12.69 -3.68 16.53
CA THR A 2 11.71 -2.58 16.58
C THR A 2 12.01 -1.40 15.64
N THR A 3 13.24 -0.89 15.59
CA THR A 3 13.60 0.19 14.63
C THR A 3 13.43 -0.23 13.18
N PHE A 4 13.81 -1.48 12.87
CA PHE A 4 13.65 -2.06 11.53
C PHE A 4 12.17 -2.12 11.14
N TRP A 5 11.31 -2.59 12.04
CA TRP A 5 9.86 -2.57 11.85
C TRP A 5 9.30 -1.16 11.55
N ILE A 6 9.75 -0.15 12.30
CA ILE A 6 9.32 1.25 12.10
C ILE A 6 9.72 1.76 10.71
N LEU A 7 10.99 1.55 10.32
CA LEU A 7 11.49 1.97 9.01
C LEU A 7 10.77 1.24 7.88
N LEU A 8 10.53 -0.05 8.05
CA LEU A 8 9.85 -0.87 7.05
C LEU A 8 8.39 -0.46 6.89
N ARG A 9 7.70 -0.15 7.98
CA ARG A 9 6.35 0.42 7.97
C ARG A 9 6.33 1.77 7.25
N ALA A 10 7.26 2.67 7.55
CA ALA A 10 7.34 3.97 6.88
C ALA A 10 7.59 3.82 5.36
N LEU A 11 8.48 2.90 4.98
CA LEU A 11 8.77 2.57 3.60
C LEU A 11 7.54 2.01 2.87
N HIS A 12 6.82 1.09 3.51
CA HIS A 12 5.59 0.52 2.99
C HIS A 12 4.52 1.59 2.76
N PHE A 13 4.26 2.45 3.75
CA PHE A 13 3.35 3.59 3.61
C PHE A 13 3.74 4.49 2.43
N ALA A 14 5.01 4.88 2.33
CA ALA A 14 5.48 5.73 1.25
C ALA A 14 5.27 5.07 -0.13
N ALA A 15 5.54 3.77 -0.25
CA ALA A 15 5.32 3.00 -1.47
C ALA A 15 3.84 2.97 -1.87
N VAL A 16 2.94 2.63 -0.95
CA VAL A 16 1.50 2.56 -1.23
C VAL A 16 0.92 3.95 -1.55
N MET A 17 1.35 5.00 -0.85
CA MET A 17 0.94 6.38 -1.14
C MET A 17 1.39 6.81 -2.53
N LEU A 18 2.66 6.57 -2.88
CA LEU A 18 3.20 6.93 -4.19
C LEU A 18 2.55 6.14 -5.34
N LEU A 19 2.29 4.85 -5.13
CA LEU A 19 1.52 4.01 -6.06
C LEU A 19 0.12 4.59 -6.29
N THR A 20 -0.62 4.84 -5.21
CA THR A 20 -2.01 5.31 -5.25
C THR A 20 -2.11 6.70 -5.87
N GLY A 21 -1.25 7.63 -5.46
CA GLY A 21 -1.19 8.97 -6.04
C GLY A 21 -0.88 8.93 -7.53
N SER A 22 0.16 8.19 -7.94
CA SER A 22 0.54 8.06 -9.36
C SER A 22 -0.55 7.42 -10.21
N ALA A 23 -1.20 6.37 -9.69
CA ALA A 23 -2.30 5.70 -10.36
C ALA A 23 -3.52 6.62 -10.47
N CYS A 24 -3.83 7.44 -9.46
CA CYS A 24 -4.94 8.38 -9.45
C CYS A 24 -4.83 9.42 -10.59
N TYR A 25 -3.65 10.00 -10.80
CA TYR A 25 -3.40 10.94 -11.90
C TYR A 25 -3.71 10.32 -13.27
N SER A 26 -3.29 9.08 -13.49
CA SER A 26 -3.50 8.38 -14.77
C SER A 26 -4.91 7.79 -14.91
N ALA A 27 -5.51 7.32 -13.81
CA ALA A 27 -6.78 6.62 -13.79
C ALA A 27 -7.99 7.54 -13.71
N LEU A 28 -7.86 8.75 -13.12
CA LEU A 28 -8.98 9.68 -12.89
C LEU A 28 -8.76 11.05 -13.52
N LEU A 29 -7.60 11.68 -13.30
CA LEU A 29 -7.40 13.12 -13.59
C LEU A 29 -6.96 13.44 -15.02
N ALA A 30 -6.18 12.58 -15.67
CA ALA A 30 -5.60 12.90 -16.97
C ALA A 30 -6.64 12.92 -18.11
N PRO A 31 -6.61 13.94 -18.99
CA PRO A 31 -7.41 13.95 -20.22
C PRO A 31 -7.12 12.73 -21.10
N GLY A 32 -8.13 12.21 -21.79
CA GLY A 32 -8.03 10.96 -22.57
C GLY A 32 -6.85 10.93 -23.55
N ARG A 33 -6.52 12.06 -24.17
CA ARG A 33 -5.38 12.20 -25.11
C ARG A 33 -4.00 12.16 -24.43
N TYR A 34 -3.90 12.62 -23.18
CA TYR A 34 -2.63 12.73 -22.46
C TYR A 34 -2.37 11.52 -21.52
N ARG A 35 -3.43 10.75 -21.21
CA ARG A 35 -3.36 9.55 -20.36
C ARG A 35 -2.24 8.56 -20.72
N PRO A 36 -2.05 8.13 -21.98
CA PRO A 36 -1.02 7.15 -22.31
C PRO A 36 0.40 7.69 -22.07
N LEU A 37 0.61 8.97 -22.36
CA LEU A 37 1.89 9.65 -22.15
C LEU A 37 2.20 9.74 -20.65
N LEU A 38 1.23 10.21 -19.85
CA LEU A 38 1.37 10.28 -18.41
C LEU A 38 1.64 8.91 -17.77
N ALA A 39 0.87 7.90 -18.16
CA ALA A 39 1.03 6.54 -17.67
C ALA A 39 2.43 5.98 -17.97
N ARG A 40 2.99 6.28 -19.15
CA ARG A 40 4.36 5.88 -19.52
C ARG A 40 5.41 6.61 -18.67
N ARG A 41 5.22 7.89 -18.38
CA ARG A 41 6.13 8.69 -17.54
C ARG A 41 6.14 8.23 -16.08
N LEU A 42 4.96 7.95 -15.53
CA LEU A 42 4.82 7.47 -14.15
C LEU A 42 5.12 5.98 -14.01
N ASN A 43 5.27 5.24 -15.11
CA ASN A 43 5.51 3.79 -15.10
C ASN A 43 6.67 3.34 -14.20
N PRO A 44 7.86 3.99 -14.20
CA PRO A 44 8.94 3.60 -13.31
C PRO A 44 8.57 3.77 -11.83
N LEU A 45 7.89 4.86 -11.47
CA LEU A 45 7.43 5.12 -10.11
C LEU A 45 6.38 4.10 -9.68
N VAL A 46 5.38 3.86 -10.52
CA VAL A 46 4.30 2.87 -10.28
C VAL A 46 4.89 1.47 -10.13
N LYS A 47 5.78 1.06 -11.03
CA LYS A 47 6.42 -0.27 -10.99
C LYS A 47 7.28 -0.43 -9.74
N GLY A 48 8.13 0.56 -9.45
CA GLY A 48 8.96 0.56 -8.25
C GLY A 48 8.14 0.50 -6.97
N SER A 49 7.07 1.31 -6.90
CA SER A 49 6.18 1.38 -5.74
C SER A 49 5.39 0.09 -5.53
N ALA A 50 4.88 -0.54 -6.59
CA ALA A 50 4.16 -1.82 -6.50
C ALA A 50 5.06 -2.95 -5.97
N TRP A 51 6.28 -3.07 -6.50
CA TRP A 51 7.25 -4.06 -5.99
C TRP A 51 7.70 -3.76 -4.57
N LEU A 52 7.97 -2.49 -4.27
CA LEU A 52 8.37 -2.06 -2.94
C LEU A 52 7.26 -2.32 -1.90
N ALA A 53 6.00 -2.08 -2.26
CA ALA A 53 4.85 -2.39 -1.41
C ALA A 53 4.76 -3.91 -1.11
N LEU A 54 4.90 -4.76 -2.13
CA LEU A 54 4.89 -6.22 -1.94
C LEU A 54 6.04 -6.71 -1.07
N LEU A 55 7.27 -6.30 -1.39
CA LEU A 55 8.47 -6.75 -0.67
C LEU A 55 8.45 -6.27 0.79
N SER A 56 8.02 -5.02 1.02
CA SER A 56 7.88 -4.48 2.37
C SER A 56 6.75 -5.18 3.13
N ALA A 57 5.62 -5.50 2.51
CA ALA A 57 4.54 -6.26 3.15
C ALA A 57 5.00 -7.64 3.62
N LEU A 58 5.71 -8.38 2.76
CA LEU A 58 6.26 -9.70 3.12
C LEU A 58 7.30 -9.60 4.24
N ALA A 59 8.22 -8.64 4.14
CA ALA A 59 9.24 -8.40 5.16
C ALA A 59 8.62 -7.96 6.49
N MET A 60 7.52 -7.22 6.47
CA MET A 60 6.78 -6.85 7.68
C MET A 60 6.17 -8.10 8.31
N LEU A 61 5.50 -8.97 7.55
CA LEU A 61 4.94 -10.19 8.14
C LEU A 61 6.02 -11.06 8.82
N ALA A 62 7.18 -11.21 8.18
CA ALA A 62 8.33 -11.90 8.77
C ALA A 62 8.86 -11.19 10.02
N CYS A 63 9.00 -9.86 10.00
CA CYS A 63 9.44 -9.08 11.15
C CYS A 63 8.45 -9.18 12.32
N GLN A 64 7.14 -9.16 12.04
CA GLN A 64 6.09 -9.34 13.04
C GLN A 64 6.16 -10.74 13.66
N ASN A 65 6.45 -11.78 12.87
CA ASN A 65 6.65 -13.13 13.38
C ASN A 65 7.80 -13.17 14.41
N VAL A 66 8.96 -12.57 14.08
CA VAL A 66 10.10 -12.47 15.01
C VAL A 66 9.74 -11.66 16.26
N LEU A 67 9.01 -10.55 16.11
CA LEU A 67 8.60 -9.71 17.23
C LEU A 67 7.61 -10.41 18.17
N MET A 68 6.70 -11.22 17.64
CA MET A 68 5.69 -11.95 18.43
C MET A 68 6.25 -13.22 19.08
N SER A 69 7.17 -13.90 18.40
CA SER A 69 7.77 -15.14 18.90
C SER A 69 9.01 -14.92 19.76
N GLY A 70 9.64 -13.74 19.68
CA GLY A 70 10.80 -13.35 20.48
C GLY A 70 12.16 -13.83 19.94
N ASP A 71 12.17 -14.68 18.90
CA ASP A 71 13.40 -15.22 18.31
C ASP A 71 13.28 -15.33 16.78
N SER A 72 14.36 -15.01 16.07
CA SER A 72 14.47 -15.18 14.62
C SER A 72 14.54 -16.64 14.17
N ALA A 73 14.96 -17.57 15.03
CA ALA A 73 14.99 -19.00 14.72
C ALA A 73 13.59 -19.55 14.40
N ASN A 74 12.56 -18.91 14.95
CA ASN A 74 11.15 -19.25 14.79
C ASN A 74 10.59 -19.00 13.38
N LEU A 75 11.33 -18.32 12.50
CA LEU A 75 10.94 -18.18 11.08
C LEU A 75 10.85 -19.55 10.37
N ALA A 76 11.53 -20.58 10.88
CA ALA A 76 11.48 -21.94 10.35
C ALA A 76 10.27 -22.75 10.84
N ASP A 77 9.56 -22.29 11.88
CA ASP A 77 8.42 -23.03 12.45
C ASP A 77 7.08 -22.56 11.86
N VAL A 78 6.44 -23.44 11.10
CA VAL A 78 5.14 -23.21 10.48
C VAL A 78 4.03 -22.91 11.49
N HIS A 79 4.09 -23.45 12.72
CA HIS A 79 3.06 -23.23 13.73
C HIS A 79 3.04 -21.78 14.20
N ILE A 80 4.21 -21.14 14.25
CA ILE A 80 4.34 -19.73 14.63
C ILE A 80 3.78 -18.84 13.54
N TRP A 81 4.01 -19.18 12.27
CA TRP A 81 3.35 -18.49 11.15
C TRP A 81 1.84 -18.60 11.21
N LEU A 82 1.30 -19.79 11.46
CA LEU A 82 -0.14 -20.00 11.62
C LEU A 82 -0.71 -19.21 12.81
N ALA A 83 0.01 -19.16 13.93
CA ALA A 83 -0.38 -18.36 15.10
C ALA A 83 -0.40 -16.86 14.78
N VAL A 84 0.62 -16.34 14.09
CA VAL A 84 0.68 -14.92 13.67
C VAL A 84 -0.46 -14.59 12.71
N ILE A 85 -0.71 -15.45 11.72
CA ILE A 85 -1.81 -15.31 10.76
C ILE A 85 -3.18 -15.36 11.46
N GLY A 86 -3.33 -16.18 12.50
CA GLY A 86 -4.54 -16.28 13.31
C GLY A 86 -4.85 -15.05 14.16
N THR A 87 -3.92 -14.09 14.27
CA THR A 87 -4.20 -12.81 14.93
C THR A 87 -5.00 -11.86 14.05
N HIS A 88 -5.63 -10.86 14.66
CA HIS A 88 -6.29 -9.77 13.93
C HIS A 88 -5.33 -9.08 12.94
N PHE A 89 -4.08 -8.83 13.38
CA PHE A 89 -3.05 -8.28 12.50
C PHE A 89 -2.80 -9.20 11.29
N GLY A 90 -2.57 -10.49 11.54
CA GLY A 90 -2.30 -11.48 10.50
C GLY A 90 -3.42 -11.56 9.46
N GLY A 91 -4.68 -11.58 9.90
CA GLY A 91 -5.85 -11.60 9.03
C GLY A 91 -5.91 -10.39 8.09
N VAL A 92 -5.71 -9.18 8.61
CA VAL A 92 -5.68 -7.96 7.77
C VAL A 92 -4.44 -7.93 6.88
N TRP A 93 -3.28 -8.39 7.38
CA TRP A 93 -2.02 -8.33 6.64
C TRP A 93 -1.98 -9.31 5.45
N LEU A 94 -2.72 -10.42 5.51
CA LEU A 94 -2.93 -11.28 4.35
C LEU A 94 -3.63 -10.53 3.21
N TRP A 95 -4.64 -9.72 3.51
CA TRP A 95 -5.28 -8.87 2.51
C TRP A 95 -4.31 -7.82 1.95
N GLU A 96 -3.48 -7.22 2.80
CA GLU A 96 -2.44 -6.27 2.37
C GLU A 96 -1.46 -6.91 1.35
N ILE A 97 -1.05 -8.16 1.60
CA ILE A 97 -0.20 -8.93 0.68
C ILE A 97 -0.97 -9.26 -0.61
N LEU A 98 -2.22 -9.69 -0.52
CA LEU A 98 -3.05 -10.00 -1.70
C LEU A 98 -3.26 -8.77 -2.59
N PHE A 99 -3.51 -7.59 -2.01
CA PHE A 99 -3.65 -6.35 -2.76
C PHE A 99 -2.30 -5.88 -3.34
N SER A 100 -1.19 -6.09 -2.64
CA SER A 100 0.15 -5.86 -3.20
C SER A 100 0.44 -6.78 -4.39
N LEU A 101 0.05 -8.06 -4.32
CA LEU A 101 0.14 -9.00 -5.43
C LEU A 101 -0.76 -8.57 -6.60
N LEU A 102 -1.98 -8.09 -6.32
CA LEU A 102 -2.87 -7.53 -7.32
C LEU A 102 -2.25 -6.31 -8.02
N ALA A 103 -1.57 -5.43 -7.28
CA ALA A 103 -0.87 -4.30 -7.88
C ALA A 103 0.26 -4.76 -8.82
N VAL A 104 1.07 -5.74 -8.40
CA VAL A 104 2.14 -6.30 -9.24
C VAL A 104 1.58 -7.02 -10.47
N ALA A 105 0.55 -7.84 -10.31
CA ALA A 105 -0.15 -8.50 -11.42
C ALA A 105 -0.79 -7.47 -12.37
N GLY A 106 -1.32 -6.36 -11.83
CA GLY A 106 -1.85 -5.25 -12.61
C GLY A 106 -0.83 -4.60 -13.54
N LEU A 107 0.47 -4.74 -13.30
CA LEU A 107 1.51 -4.26 -14.20
C LEU A 107 1.56 -5.04 -15.53
N LEU A 108 1.01 -6.26 -15.57
CA LEU A 108 0.89 -7.08 -16.79
C LEU A 108 -0.24 -6.58 -17.72
N LEU A 109 -1.17 -5.80 -17.17
CA LEU A 109 -2.28 -5.24 -17.92
C LEU A 109 -1.83 -4.03 -18.75
N THR A 110 -2.69 -3.58 -19.66
CA THR A 110 -2.41 -2.41 -20.50
C THR A 110 -3.56 -1.39 -20.45
N GLY A 111 -3.28 -0.17 -20.92
CA GLY A 111 -4.27 0.88 -21.08
C GLY A 111 -4.99 1.28 -19.78
N ARG A 112 -6.30 1.54 -19.90
CA ARG A 112 -7.15 2.04 -18.80
C ARG A 112 -7.32 1.02 -17.68
N LEU A 113 -7.49 -0.25 -18.03
CA LEU A 113 -7.72 -1.32 -17.06
C LEU A 113 -6.54 -1.44 -16.09
N ARG A 114 -5.31 -1.38 -16.60
CA ARG A 114 -4.10 -1.35 -15.78
C ARG A 114 -4.16 -0.24 -14.71
N GLN A 115 -4.48 0.98 -15.11
CA GLN A 115 -4.51 2.12 -14.18
C GLN A 115 -5.61 1.99 -13.14
N GLN A 116 -6.77 1.44 -13.52
CA GLN A 116 -7.88 1.17 -12.60
C GLN A 116 -7.54 0.09 -11.58
N VAL A 117 -6.90 -1.01 -12.01
CA VAL A 117 -6.48 -2.09 -11.11
C VAL A 117 -5.42 -1.60 -10.14
N LEU A 118 -4.43 -0.83 -10.60
CA LEU A 118 -3.40 -0.26 -9.73
C LEU A 118 -3.96 0.73 -8.71
N LEU A 119 -4.92 1.58 -9.13
CA LEU A 119 -5.60 2.50 -8.22
C LEU A 119 -6.44 1.74 -7.19
N LEU A 120 -7.22 0.74 -7.62
CA LEU A 120 -8.04 -0.07 -6.74
C LEU A 120 -7.17 -0.81 -5.71
N ALA A 121 -6.09 -1.46 -6.16
CA ALA A 121 -5.15 -2.13 -5.27
C ALA A 121 -4.57 -1.17 -4.23
N GLY A 122 -4.07 -0.01 -4.66
CA GLY A 122 -3.53 1.01 -3.76
C GLY A 122 -4.55 1.53 -2.73
N VAL A 123 -5.79 1.81 -3.15
CA VAL A 123 -6.86 2.24 -2.23
C VAL A 123 -7.21 1.15 -1.21
N LEU A 124 -7.29 -0.10 -1.65
CA LEU A 124 -7.58 -1.23 -0.75
C LEU A 124 -6.46 -1.45 0.26
N GLN A 125 -5.20 -1.30 -0.16
CA GLN A 125 -4.04 -1.31 0.74
C GLN A 125 -4.13 -0.20 1.80
N LEU A 126 -4.41 1.05 1.38
CA LEU A 126 -4.60 2.15 2.33
C LEU A 126 -5.77 1.90 3.30
N ALA A 127 -6.85 1.27 2.84
CA ALA A 127 -7.96 0.88 3.70
C ALA A 127 -7.54 -0.19 4.71
N CYS A 128 -6.82 -1.23 4.30
CA CYS A 128 -6.25 -2.25 5.19
C CYS A 128 -5.35 -1.65 6.26
N MET A 129 -4.53 -0.65 5.92
CA MET A 129 -3.70 0.05 6.89
C MET A 129 -4.50 0.80 7.96
N ALA A 130 -5.74 1.19 7.68
CA ALA A 130 -6.65 1.80 8.65
C ALA A 130 -7.29 0.80 9.62
N LEU A 131 -7.28 -0.48 9.27
CA LEU A 131 -7.77 -1.57 10.12
C LEU A 131 -6.70 -2.07 11.10
N ILE A 132 -5.50 -1.49 11.12
CA ILE A 132 -4.41 -1.92 12.01
C ILE A 132 -3.90 -0.74 12.86
N GLY A 133 -3.60 -1.02 14.13
CA GLY A 133 -3.04 -0.04 15.06
C GLY A 133 -4.12 0.71 15.85
N HIS A 134 -3.83 1.94 16.29
CA HIS A 134 -4.71 2.70 17.19
C HIS A 134 -6.13 2.95 16.66
N ALA A 135 -6.31 2.96 15.34
CA ALA A 135 -7.62 3.10 14.71
C ALA A 135 -8.52 1.87 14.93
N ALA A 136 -7.94 0.68 15.13
CA ALA A 136 -8.65 -0.57 15.37
C ALA A 136 -8.84 -0.88 16.87
N MET A 137 -8.48 0.04 17.78
CA MET A 137 -8.53 -0.21 19.23
C MET A 137 -9.92 -0.09 19.85
N ARG A 138 -10.87 0.55 19.17
CA ARG A 138 -12.24 0.71 19.67
C ARG A 138 -13.17 -0.26 18.96
N ASP A 139 -14.02 -0.91 19.74
CA ASP A 139 -15.09 -1.77 19.23
C ASP A 139 -16.39 -0.99 18.96
N GLY A 140 -17.29 -1.61 18.21
CA GLY A 140 -18.64 -1.09 17.93
C GLY A 140 -18.67 0.10 16.98
N TRP A 141 -19.81 0.82 16.95
CA TRP A 141 -20.04 1.95 16.06
C TRP A 141 -18.96 3.05 16.13
N PRO A 142 -18.49 3.49 17.32
CA PRO A 142 -17.43 4.50 17.40
C PRO A 142 -16.11 4.03 16.77
N GLY A 143 -15.77 2.75 16.90
CA GLY A 143 -14.62 2.14 16.26
C GLY A 143 -14.71 2.16 14.75
N LEU A 144 -15.87 1.76 14.21
CA LEU A 144 -16.12 1.79 12.76
C LEU A 144 -15.96 3.20 12.17
N PHE A 145 -16.56 4.22 12.81
CA PHE A 145 -16.41 5.61 12.35
C PHE A 145 -14.95 6.09 12.41
N GLN A 146 -14.20 5.69 13.44
CA GLN A 146 -12.79 6.02 13.55
C GLN A 146 -11.94 5.37 12.44
N GLN A 147 -12.18 4.09 12.15
CA GLN A 147 -11.49 3.37 11.06
C GLN A 147 -11.83 3.96 9.69
N LEU A 148 -13.11 4.26 9.42
CA LEU A 148 -13.54 4.90 8.17
C LEU A 148 -12.93 6.29 8.00
N ASN A 149 -12.94 7.10 9.06
CA ASN A 149 -12.31 8.42 9.03
C ASN A 149 -10.80 8.31 8.78
N HIS A 150 -10.13 7.33 9.42
CA HIS A 150 -8.70 7.12 9.20
C HIS A 150 -8.39 6.64 7.78
N ALA A 151 -9.20 5.73 7.23
CA ALA A 151 -9.07 5.28 5.84
C ALA A 151 -9.25 6.46 4.87
N LEU A 152 -10.29 7.28 5.06
CA LEU A 152 -10.54 8.46 4.23
C LEU A 152 -9.38 9.46 4.32
N HIS A 153 -8.90 9.73 5.54
CA HIS A 153 -7.76 10.61 5.76
C HIS A 153 -6.52 10.08 5.04
N LEU A 154 -6.26 8.77 5.10
CA LEU A 154 -5.10 8.17 4.46
C LEU A 154 -5.19 8.17 2.94
N ILE A 155 -6.37 7.94 2.36
CA ILE A 155 -6.62 8.07 0.92
C ILE A 155 -6.40 9.52 0.47
N ALA A 156 -6.92 10.49 1.22
CA ALA A 156 -6.70 11.92 0.93
C ALA A 156 -5.22 12.30 1.04
N ALA A 157 -4.53 11.81 2.07
CA ALA A 157 -3.09 12.03 2.24
C ALA A 157 -2.30 11.40 1.08
N ALA A 158 -2.63 10.18 0.66
CA ALA A 158 -1.99 9.52 -0.48
C ALA A 158 -2.22 10.26 -1.80
N PHE A 159 -3.42 10.79 -2.01
CA PHE A 159 -3.70 11.65 -3.15
C PHE A 159 -2.81 12.89 -3.16
N TRP A 160 -2.64 13.54 -2.01
CA TRP A 160 -1.88 14.78 -1.90
C TRP A 160 -0.36 14.54 -1.92
N THR A 161 0.17 13.79 -0.96
CA THR A 161 1.62 13.54 -0.83
C THR A 161 2.16 12.57 -1.87
N GLY A 162 1.42 11.52 -2.19
CA GLY A 162 1.78 10.59 -3.27
C GLY A 162 1.62 11.23 -4.66
N GLY A 163 0.75 12.25 -4.79
CA GLY A 163 0.54 13.01 -6.02
C GLY A 163 1.58 14.10 -6.29
N LEU A 164 2.31 14.56 -5.26
CA LEU A 164 3.33 15.60 -5.38
C LEU A 164 4.46 15.23 -6.34
N VAL A 165 4.95 13.98 -6.29
CA VAL A 165 6.03 13.52 -7.19
C VAL A 165 5.58 13.51 -8.66
N PRO A 166 4.42 12.90 -9.02
CA PRO A 166 3.83 13.05 -10.35
C PRO A 166 3.66 14.51 -10.79
N LEU A 167 3.17 15.38 -9.90
CA LEU A 167 2.95 16.79 -10.19
C LEU A 167 4.27 17.52 -10.52
N LEU A 168 5.32 17.31 -9.73
CA LEU A 168 6.63 17.93 -9.96
C LEU A 168 7.26 17.47 -11.28
N LEU A 169 7.12 16.19 -11.63
CA LEU A 169 7.55 15.67 -12.92
C LEU A 169 6.82 16.36 -14.07
N LEU A 170 5.50 16.53 -13.95
CA LEU A 170 4.68 17.22 -14.94
C LEU A 170 5.03 18.71 -15.07
N MET A 171 5.26 19.41 -13.96
CA MET A 171 5.64 20.83 -13.98
C MET A 171 7.00 21.08 -14.65
N ARG A 172 7.94 20.13 -14.53
CA ARG A 172 9.23 20.20 -15.22
C ARG A 172 9.09 20.04 -16.73
N GLU A 173 8.07 19.35 -17.21
CA GLU A 173 7.80 19.18 -18.64
C GLU A 173 7.05 20.36 -19.28
N ALA A 174 6.36 21.17 -18.46
CA ALA A 174 5.62 22.34 -18.93
C ALA A 174 6.51 23.60 -19.08
N ARG A 175 7.81 23.50 -18.73
CA ARG A 175 8.82 24.53 -18.98
C ARG A 175 9.51 24.27 -20.30
#